data_AF-A0A2R6KM01-F1
#
_entry.id   AF-A0A2R6KM01-F1
#
_cell.length_a   1.000
_cell.length_b   1.000
_cell.length_c   1.000
_cell.angle_alpha   90.00
_cell.angle_beta   90.00
_cell.angle_gamma   90.00
#
_symmetry.space_group_name_H-M   'P 1'
#
loop_
_entity.id
_entity.type
_entity.pdbx_description
1 polymer ?
#
loop_
_entity_poly.entity_id
_entity_poly.type
_entity_poly.pdbx_seq_one_letter_code
_entity_poly.pdbx_strand_id
1 'polypeptide(L)'
;MYLSPAVRTARDDPTDGVTTRLTIRPADDAEPVRAVVAEHGTVEAVTRFGRIRATVPEPAVEPLLDALPEVEAVETWTAVADDDGAEG
;
A
#
# COMPACT_ATOMS: atom_id res chain seq x y z
N MET A 1 -7.09 2.04 11.07
CA MET A 1 -6.49 1.51 9.83
C MET A 1 -6.87 0.05 9.60
N TYR A 2 -7.44 -0.27 8.44
CA TYR A 2 -7.65 -1.64 7.95
C TYR A 2 -6.39 -2.17 7.24
N LEU A 3 -6.09 -3.46 7.41
CA LEU A 3 -5.00 -4.16 6.74
C LEU A 3 -5.55 -5.40 6.04
N SER A 4 -5.29 -5.55 4.74
CA SER A 4 -5.63 -6.78 4.03
C SER A 4 -4.80 -7.97 4.56
N PRO A 5 -5.28 -9.22 4.43
CA PRO A 5 -4.57 -10.40 4.92
C PRO A 5 -3.15 -10.51 4.38
N ALA A 6 -2.96 -10.20 3.10
CA ALA A 6 -1.66 -10.26 2.45
C ALA A 6 -0.67 -9.22 3.01
N VAL A 7 -1.14 -8.01 3.33
CA VAL A 7 -0.28 -6.99 3.98
C VAL A 7 0.12 -7.44 5.38
N ARG A 8 -0.79 -8.09 6.11
CA ARG A 8 -0.46 -8.65 7.44
C ARG A 8 0.59 -9.75 7.32
N THR A 9 0.48 -10.63 6.33
CA THR A 9 1.50 -11.66 6.08
C THR A 9 2.84 -11.03 5.73
N ALA A 10 2.89 -10.09 4.79
CA ALA A 10 4.14 -9.40 4.42
C ALA A 10 4.78 -8.65 5.59
N ARG A 11 3.98 -8.22 6.57
CA ARG A 11 4.46 -7.60 7.81
C ARG A 11 4.97 -8.64 8.82
N ASP A 12 4.22 -9.71 9.04
CA ASP A 12 4.48 -10.72 10.09
C ASP A 12 5.57 -11.72 9.70
N ASP A 13 5.63 -12.06 8.41
CA ASP A 13 6.59 -13.00 7.80
C ASP A 13 7.14 -12.38 6.50
N PRO A 14 8.00 -11.34 6.59
CA PRO A 14 8.56 -10.69 5.41
C PRO A 14 9.56 -11.60 4.69
N THR A 15 9.45 -11.71 3.36
CA THR A 15 10.45 -12.42 2.56
C THR A 15 11.50 -11.47 2.00
N ASP A 16 12.77 -11.74 2.32
CA ASP A 16 13.90 -10.96 1.82
C ASP A 16 14.00 -11.04 0.28
N GLY A 17 14.23 -9.89 -0.35
CA GLY A 17 14.28 -9.78 -1.81
C GLY A 17 12.92 -9.83 -2.53
N VAL A 18 11.80 -9.93 -1.79
CA VAL A 18 10.45 -9.82 -2.35
C VAL A 18 9.91 -8.42 -2.14
N THR A 19 9.21 -7.91 -3.14
CA THR A 19 8.50 -6.62 -3.07
C THR A 19 7.00 -6.84 -3.17
N THR A 20 6.27 -6.18 -2.29
CA THR A 20 4.81 -6.19 -2.26
C THR A 20 4.26 -4.86 -2.80
N ARG A 21 3.22 -4.98 -3.63
CA ARG A 21 2.49 -3.86 -4.21
C ARG A 21 1.36 -3.45 -3.28
N LEU A 22 1.40 -2.23 -2.78
CA LEU A 22 0.46 -1.66 -1.81
C LEU A 22 -0.37 -0.53 -2.43
N THR A 23 -1.66 -0.53 -2.12
CA THR A 23 -2.54 0.63 -2.23
C THR A 23 -2.83 1.12 -0.82
N ILE A 24 -2.49 2.37 -0.58
CA ILE A 24 -2.62 3.04 0.71
C ILE A 24 -3.69 4.11 0.56
N ARG A 25 -4.67 4.08 1.45
CA ARG A 25 -5.78 5.03 1.50
C ARG A 25 -5.59 5.97 2.68
N PRO A 26 -5.16 7.23 2.46
CA PRO A 26 -5.09 8.25 3.51
C PRO A 26 -6.48 8.54 4.10
N ALA A 27 -6.53 8.91 5.38
CA ALA A 27 -7.76 9.41 6.02
C ALA A 27 -8.12 10.83 5.57
N ASP A 28 -7.12 11.68 5.41
CA ASP A 28 -7.27 13.08 5.00
C ASP A 28 -6.43 13.38 3.76
N ASP A 29 -5.14 13.69 3.94
CA ASP A 29 -4.24 14.14 2.87
C ASP A 29 -3.30 13.04 2.39
N ALA A 30 -3.18 12.90 1.07
CA ALA A 30 -2.27 11.94 0.43
C ALA A 30 -0.81 12.39 0.44
N GLU A 31 -0.54 13.69 0.53
CA GLU A 31 0.82 14.22 0.45
C GLU A 31 1.77 13.74 1.56
N PRO A 32 1.41 13.82 2.87
CA PRO A 32 2.28 13.32 3.93
C PRO A 32 2.47 11.80 3.86
N VAL A 33 1.41 11.05 3.55
CA VAL A 33 1.47 9.59 3.35
C VAL A 33 2.42 9.25 2.21
N ARG A 34 2.32 9.94 1.07
CA ARG A 34 3.18 9.72 -0.10
C ARG A 34 4.64 9.95 0.23
N ALA A 35 4.96 11.01 0.99
CA ALA A 35 6.33 11.31 1.38
C ALA A 35 6.94 10.15 2.17
N VAL A 36 6.24 9.65 3.19
CA VAL A 36 6.68 8.50 4.00
C VAL A 36 6.86 7.24 3.13
N VAL A 37 5.90 6.96 2.26
CA VAL A 37 5.97 5.78 1.38
C VAL A 37 7.19 5.83 0.46
N ALA A 38 7.58 7.01 -0.01
CA ALA A 38 8.77 7.20 -0.84
C ALA A 38 10.09 7.00 -0.07
N GLU A 39 10.09 7.03 1.27
CA GLU A 39 11.28 6.74 2.08
C GLU A 39 11.49 5.22 2.27
N HIS A 40 10.41 4.44 2.24
CA HIS A 40 10.46 2.98 2.47
C HIS A 40 10.29 2.15 1.19
N GLY A 41 9.90 2.78 0.08
CA GLY A 41 9.72 2.10 -1.19
C GLY A 41 9.51 3.07 -2.35
N THR A 42 8.87 2.59 -3.40
CA THR A 42 8.66 3.33 -4.64
C THR A 42 7.20 3.67 -4.83
N VAL A 43 6.86 4.95 -4.80
CA VAL A 43 5.51 5.43 -5.18
C VAL A 43 5.35 5.29 -6.69
N GLU A 44 4.40 4.46 -7.12
CA GLU A 44 4.12 4.21 -8.54
C GLU A 44 3.11 5.21 -9.10
N ALA A 45 2.03 5.48 -8.36
CA ALA A 45 1.00 6.40 -8.80
C ALA A 45 0.18 6.93 -7.62
N VAL A 46 -0.41 8.11 -7.78
CA VAL A 46 -1.48 8.61 -6.91
C VAL A 46 -2.75 8.69 -7.74
N THR A 47 -3.79 7.98 -7.30
CA THR A 47 -5.08 7.95 -7.99
C THR A 47 -5.84 9.26 -7.77
N ARG A 48 -6.82 9.56 -8.64
CA ARG A 48 -7.69 10.75 -8.51
C ARG A 48 -8.46 10.84 -7.19
N PHE A 49 -8.58 9.71 -6.47
CA PHE A 49 -9.28 9.61 -5.19
C PHE A 49 -8.32 9.70 -3.99
N GLY A 50 -7.08 10.17 -4.19
CA GLY A 50 -6.10 10.32 -3.12
C GLY A 50 -5.45 9.00 -2.67
N ARG A 51 -5.77 7.86 -3.28
CA ARG A 51 -5.11 6.58 -2.96
C ARG A 51 -3.72 6.53 -3.57
N ILE A 52 -2.74 6.05 -2.81
CA ILE A 52 -1.34 5.97 -3.20
C ILE A 52 -1.02 4.53 -3.53
N ARG A 53 -0.54 4.27 -4.74
CA ARG A 53 -0.02 2.98 -5.18
C ARG A 53 1.50 3.02 -5.07
N ALA A 54 2.06 2.03 -4.39
CA ALA A 54 3.50 1.92 -4.22
C ALA A 54 3.94 0.46 -4.24
N THR A 55 5.20 0.25 -4.58
CA THR A 55 5.88 -1.03 -4.43
C THR A 55 6.89 -0.88 -3.30
N VAL A 56 6.79 -1.75 -2.30
CA VAL A 56 7.59 -1.68 -1.07
C VAL A 56 8.21 -3.05 -0.82
N PRO A 57 9.50 -3.15 -0.45
CA PRO A 57 10.08 -4.42 0.00
C PRO A 57 9.28 -4.99 1.19
N GLU A 58 9.02 -6.29 1.22
CA GLU A 58 8.35 -6.92 2.37
C GLU A 58 8.99 -6.60 3.73
N PRO A 59 10.34 -6.65 3.90
CA PRO A 59 10.96 -6.26 5.17
C PRO A 59 10.79 -4.77 5.52
N ALA A 60 10.41 -3.92 4.55
CA ALA A 60 10.12 -2.52 4.77
C ALA A 60 8.62 -2.25 5.05
N VAL A 61 7.75 -3.27 4.99
CA VAL A 61 6.30 -3.10 5.25
C VAL A 61 6.03 -2.75 6.70
N GLU A 62 6.64 -3.46 7.66
CA GLU A 62 6.48 -3.12 9.08
C GLU A 62 6.92 -1.69 9.42
N PRO A 63 8.17 -1.26 9.11
CA PRO A 63 8.62 0.09 9.42
C PRO A 63 7.83 1.16 8.65
N LEU A 64 7.37 0.86 7.42
CA LEU A 64 6.46 1.74 6.70
C LEU A 64 5.16 1.93 7.49
N LEU A 65 4.51 0.84 7.91
CA LEU A 65 3.24 0.89 8.62
C LEU A 65 3.32 1.65 9.95
N ASP A 66 4.47 1.59 10.63
CA ASP A 66 4.73 2.35 11.86
C ASP A 66 4.95 3.85 11.60
N ALA A 67 5.59 4.19 10.47
CA ALA A 67 5.86 5.58 10.07
C ALA A 67 4.67 6.27 9.38
N LEU A 68 3.68 5.51 8.90
CA LEU A 68 2.51 6.06 8.21
C LEU A 68 1.67 6.93 9.15
N PRO A 69 1.23 8.12 8.71
CA PRO A 69 0.25 8.92 9.44
C PRO A 69 -1.14 8.26 9.35
N GLU A 70 -2.19 8.94 9.83
CA GLU A 70 -3.53 8.36 9.87
C GLU A 70 -4.02 7.94 8.46
N VAL A 71 -4.18 6.62 8.28
CA VAL A 71 -4.64 5.99 7.05
C VAL A 71 -5.87 5.13 7.32
N GLU A 72 -6.83 5.16 6.39
CA GLU A 72 -8.05 4.35 6.47
C GLU A 72 -7.73 2.88 6.25
N ALA A 73 -6.96 2.58 5.20
CA ALA A 73 -6.70 1.21 4.76
C ALA A 73 -5.37 1.07 4.02
N VAL A 74 -4.73 -0.09 4.18
CA VAL A 74 -3.63 -0.54 3.33
C VAL A 74 -3.92 -1.95 2.82
N GLU A 75 -3.86 -2.07 1.50
CA GLU A 75 -4.29 -3.24 0.77
C GLU A 75 -3.22 -3.61 -0.25
N THR A 76 -3.03 -4.89 -0.53
CA THR A 76 -2.22 -5.31 -1.67
C THR A 76 -2.98 -5.05 -2.96
N TRP A 77 -2.39 -4.34 -3.92
CA TRP A 77 -2.98 -4.26 -5.25
C TRP A 77 -2.28 -5.26 -6.16
N THR A 78 -3.04 -6.21 -6.64
CA THR A 78 -2.61 -6.99 -7.78
C THR A 78 -3.12 -6.27 -9.03
N ALA A 79 -2.31 -6.18 -10.07
CA ALA A 79 -2.75 -5.73 -11.39
C ALA A 79 -3.63 -6.83 -12.01
N VAL A 80 -4.65 -7.30 -11.30
CA VAL A 80 -5.78 -7.97 -11.95
C VAL A 80 -6.40 -6.84 -12.76
N ALA A 81 -6.52 -7.10 -14.05
CA ALA A 81 -7.15 -6.22 -15.01
C ALA A 81 -8.35 -5.54 -14.35
N ASP A 82 -8.50 -4.25 -14.61
CA ASP A 82 -9.75 -3.54 -14.50
C ASP A 82 -10.76 -4.30 -15.39
N ASP A 83 -11.29 -5.42 -14.91
CA ASP A 83 -12.50 -6.04 -15.43
C ASP A 83 -13.61 -5.23 -14.79
N ASP A 84 -13.85 -4.08 -15.43
CA ASP A 84 -15.11 -3.36 -15.41
C ASP A 84 -16.26 -4.36 -15.34
N GLY A 85 -17.14 -4.19 -14.37
CA GLY A 85 -17.97 -5.26 -13.85
C GLY A 85 -18.73 -6.07 -14.92
N ALA A 86 -18.58 -7.39 -14.87
CA ALA A 86 -19.58 -8.32 -15.38
C ALA A 86 -20.37 -8.89 -14.19
N GLU A 87 -21.27 -8.07 -13.64
CA GLU A 87 -22.47 -8.60 -13.00
C GLU A 87 -23.52 -8.81 -14.10
N GLY A 88 -23.93 -10.06 -14.36
CA GLY A 88 -25.12 -10.39 -15.18
C GLY A 88 -24.93 -11.46 -16.23
#